data_AF-A0A3E0R520-F1
#
_entry.id   AF-A0A3E0R520-F1
#
_cell.length_a   1.000
_cell.length_b   1.000
_cell.length_c   1.000
_cell.angle_alpha   90.00
_cell.angle_beta   90.00
_cell.angle_gamma   90.00
#
_symmetry.space_group_name_H-M   'P 1'
#
loop_
_entity.id
_entity.type
_entity.pdbx_description
1 polymer ?
#
loop_
_entity_poly.entity_id
_entity_poly.type
_entity_poly.pdbx_seq_one_letter_code
_entity_poly.pdbx_strand_id
1 'polypeptide(L)' 'NDERINPNGGAIALGHPLGVTGGRILHSAALELQETGKKYALVSMCIGVGQGYATILERA' A
#
# COMPACT_ATOMS: atom_id res chain seq x y z
N ASN A 1 2.33 8.98 15.32
CA ASN A 1 1.19 8.99 14.38
C ASN A 1 1.57 9.77 13.15
N ASP A 2 2.23 9.10 12.20
CA ASP A 2 2.54 9.69 10.89
C ASP A 2 1.33 9.47 9.98
N GLU A 3 0.70 10.56 9.55
CA GLU A 3 -0.51 10.55 8.70
C GLU A 3 -0.28 9.94 7.31
N ARG A 4 0.97 9.75 6.89
CA ARG A 4 1.32 9.14 5.60
C ARG A 4 1.28 7.61 5.64
N ILE A 5 1.33 7.00 6.83
CA ILE A 5 1.40 5.55 6.99
C ILE A 5 -0.03 4.97 7.00
N ASN A 6 -0.39 4.25 5.95
CA ASN A 6 -1.69 3.56 5.81
C ASN A 6 -2.90 4.47 6.12
N PRO A 7 -3.06 5.62 5.45
CA PRO A 7 -4.13 6.59 5.75
C PRO A 7 -5.53 6.00 5.60
N ASN A 8 -5.71 5.03 4.70
CA ASN A 8 -6.98 4.34 4.43
C ASN A 8 -7.13 3.01 5.20
N GLY A 9 -6.34 2.81 6.25
CA GLY A 9 -6.31 1.56 7.02
C GLY A 9 -5.49 0.45 6.36
N GLY A 10 -5.40 -0.70 7.05
CA GLY A 10 -4.52 -1.80 6.67
C GLY A 10 -5.14 -3.17 6.86
N ALA A 11 -4.32 -4.22 6.70
CA ALA A 11 -4.75 -5.61 6.77
C ALA A 11 -5.35 -6.01 8.13
N ILE A 12 -5.01 -5.31 9.21
CA ILE A 12 -5.59 -5.54 10.55
C ILE A 12 -7.11 -5.25 10.53
N ALA A 13 -7.52 -4.17 9.87
CA ALA A 13 -8.93 -3.76 9.82
C ALA A 13 -9.68 -4.39 8.64
N LEU A 14 -9.02 -4.52 7.49
CA LEU A 14 -9.65 -4.92 6.22
C LEU A 14 -9.44 -6.41 5.88
N GLY A 15 -8.59 -7.10 6.64
CA GLY A 15 -8.21 -8.49 6.38
C GLY A 15 -6.99 -8.65 5.45
N HIS A 16 -6.45 -9.88 5.43
CA HIS A 16 -5.28 -10.25 4.64
C HIS A 16 -5.54 -11.49 3.76
N PRO A 17 -6.29 -11.35 2.66
CA PRO A 17 -6.38 -12.42 1.66
C PRO A 17 -5.02 -12.57 0.96
N LEU A 18 -4.35 -13.70 1.20
CA LEU A 18 -3.07 -14.05 0.58
C LEU A 18 -3.20 -14.07 -0.95
N GLY A 19 -2.16 -13.59 -1.64
CA GLY A 19 -2.15 -13.43 -3.10
C GLY A 19 -2.91 -12.22 -3.64
N VAL A 20 -3.89 -11.67 -2.89
CA VAL A 20 -4.70 -10.50 -3.33
C VAL A 20 -4.25 -9.20 -2.67
N THR A 21 -3.75 -9.27 -1.42
CA THR A 21 -3.44 -8.09 -0.60
C THR A 21 -2.46 -7.12 -1.29
N GLY A 22 -1.45 -7.63 -2.01
CA GLY A 22 -0.48 -6.77 -2.70
C GLY A 22 -1.13 -5.88 -3.75
N GLY A 23 -2.01 -6.45 -4.59
CA GLY A 23 -2.78 -5.70 -5.59
C GLY A 23 -3.72 -4.68 -4.94
N ARG A 24 -4.41 -5.06 -3.85
CA ARG A 24 -5.28 -4.15 -3.09
C ARG A 24 -4.52 -2.92 -2.57
N ILE A 25 -3.35 -3.14 -1.94
CA ILE A 25 -2.57 -2.03 -1.37
C ILE A 25 -2.01 -1.13 -2.49
N LEU A 26 -1.48 -1.70 -3.57
CA LEU A 26 -1.00 -0.94 -4.72
C LEU A 26 -2.12 -0.07 -5.33
N HIS A 27 -3.31 -0.65 -5.51
CA HIS A 27 -4.45 0.10 -6.05
C HIS A 27 -4.92 1.20 -5.11
N SER A 28 -5.04 0.91 -3.81
CA SER A 28 -5.42 1.91 -2.80
C SER A 28 -4.40 3.06 -2.71
N ALA A 29 -3.10 2.77 -2.82
CA ALA A 29 -2.07 3.79 -2.86
C ALA A 29 -2.15 4.64 -4.15
N ALA A 30 -2.41 4.01 -5.30
CA ALA A 30 -2.60 4.75 -6.56
C ALA A 30 -3.81 5.69 -6.50
N LEU A 31 -4.94 5.23 -5.94
CA LEU A 31 -6.13 6.07 -5.71
C LEU A 31 -5.84 7.23 -4.75
N GLU A 32 -5.18 6.96 -3.62
CA GLU A 32 -4.78 7.98 -2.65
C GLU A 32 -3.90 9.07 -3.30
N LEU A 33 -2.96 8.68 -4.17
CA LEU A 33 -2.14 9.67 -4.91
C LEU A 33 -3.01 10.53 -5.84
N GLN A 34 -4.00 9.95 -6.51
CA GLN A 34 -4.92 10.69 -7.37
C GLN A 34 -5.80 11.66 -6.55
N GLU A 35 -6.39 11.18 -5.45
CA GLU A 35 -7.29 11.96 -4.59
C GLU A 35 -6.58 13.10 -3.86
N THR A 36 -5.32 12.90 -3.45
CA THR A 36 -4.59 13.89 -2.63
C THR A 36 -3.63 14.78 -3.41
N GLY A 37 -3.42 14.56 -4.69
CA GLY A 37 -2.44 15.36 -5.46
C GLY A 37 -0.97 15.10 -5.11
N LYS A 38 -0.64 14.08 -4.30
CA LYS A 38 0.75 13.67 -3.94
C LYS A 38 1.48 12.91 -5.06
N LYS A 39 2.79 13.16 -5.26
CA LYS A 39 3.50 12.62 -6.44
C LYS A 39 3.87 11.14 -6.34
N TYR A 40 4.39 10.70 -5.19
CA TYR A 40 4.95 9.36 -5.01
C TYR A 40 4.33 8.64 -3.82
N ALA A 41 4.16 7.33 -3.94
CA ALA A 41 3.84 6.41 -2.84
C ALA A 41 4.87 5.28 -2.77
N LEU A 42 5.23 4.88 -1.55
CA LEU A 42 5.99 3.65 -1.29
C LEU A 42 5.03 2.60 -0.75
N VAL A 43 4.97 1.45 -1.40
CA VAL A 43 4.27 0.25 -0.90
C VAL A 43 5.32 -0.79 -0.55
N SER A 44 5.22 -1.37 0.64
CA SER A 44 6.08 -2.45 1.10
C SER A 44 5.29 -3.50 1.86
N MET A 45 5.71 -4.76 1.76
CA MET A 45 5.08 -5.89 2.46
C MET A 45 6.12 -6.94 2.84
N CYS A 46 5.92 -7.54 4.01
CA CYS A 46 6.60 -8.79 4.35
C CYS A 46 5.96 -9.95 3.59
N ILE A 47 6.75 -11.00 3.38
CA ILE A 47 6.32 -12.26 2.78
C ILE A 47 6.78 -13.37 3.74
N GLY A 48 6.11 -14.54 3.66
CA GLY A 48 6.52 -15.73 4.40
C GLY A 48 8.00 -16.07 4.17
N VAL A 49 8.57 -16.88 5.07
CA VAL A 49 9.97 -17.36 4.99
C VAL A 49 11.05 -16.26 4.95
N GLY A 50 10.75 -15.05 5.41
CA GLY A 50 11.72 -13.95 5.56
C GLY A 50 11.95 -13.12 4.30
N GLN A 51 11.03 -13.17 3.33
CA GLN A 51 11.09 -12.37 2.11
C GLN A 51 10.38 -11.01 2.29
N GLY A 52 10.60 -10.11 1.32
CA GLY A 52 9.93 -8.81 1.28
C GLY A 52 9.80 -8.29 -0.15
N TYR A 53 8.86 -7.36 -0.33
CA TYR A 53 8.61 -6.70 -1.60
C TYR A 53 8.40 -5.20 -1.37
N ALA A 54 8.95 -4.37 -2.25
CA ALA A 54 8.80 -2.92 -2.18
C ALA A 54 8.66 -2.32 -3.60
N THR A 55 7.77 -1.34 -3.73
CA THR A 55 7.46 -0.66 -4.99
C THR A 55 7.21 0.82 -4.76
N ILE A 56 7.77 1.66 -5.62
CA ILE A 56 7.44 3.08 -5.72
C ILE A 56 6.42 3.26 -6.85
N LEU A 57 5.31 3.93 -6.55
CA LEU A 57 4.34 4.40 -7.53
C LEU A 57 4.53 5.89 -7.76
N GLU A 58 4.47 6.33 -9.01
CA GLU A 58 4.35 7.73 -9.41
C GLU A 58 2.94 7.96 -9.95
N ARG A 59 2.30 9.06 -9.55
CA ARG A 59 1.00 9.42 -10.11
C ARG A 59 1.16 9.80 -11.60
N ALA A 60 0.32 9.21 -12.45
CA ALA A 60 0.15 9.61 -13.85
C ALA A 60 -0.50 11.00 -13.98
#